data_AF-A0A7W1QVF9-F1
#
_entry.id   AF-A0A7W1QVF9-F1
#
_cell.length_a   1.000
_cell.length_b   1.000
_cell.length_c   1.000
_cell.angle_alpha   90.00
_cell.angle_beta   90.00
_cell.angle_gamma   90.00
#
_symmetry.space_group_name_H-M   'P 1'
#
loop_
_entity.id
_entity.type
_entity.pdbx_description
1 polymer ?
#
loop_
_entity_poly.entity_id
_entity_poly.type
_entity_poly.pdbx_seq_one_letter_code
_entity_poly.pdbx_strand_id
1 'polypeptide(L)'
;PILWQFAPTKRFDAEDFGRFLELLPQVAGGYRLRHVLDVRHASFMHSDFVALARSFRAAITFTDSDDYPSFADMTSDFVYARLMRATAAIDTGYSSEALDAWAERVRTWARGGEPADLPRVQAATNERAPRDVFIFMINGAKERAPAAARQLLACLGPKSRAS
;
A
#
# COMPACT_ATOMS: atom_id res chain seq x y z
N PRO A 1 -1.75 10.65 -6.66
CA PRO A 1 -2.87 9.82 -6.19
C PRO A 1 -3.64 10.54 -5.08
N ILE A 2 -4.96 10.36 -5.00
CA ILE A 2 -5.82 10.93 -3.95
C ILE A 2 -6.13 9.83 -2.95
N LEU A 3 -5.81 10.05 -1.69
CA LEU A 3 -6.05 9.11 -0.59
C LEU A 3 -7.40 9.40 0.07
N TRP A 4 -8.29 8.40 0.06
CA TRP A 4 -9.55 8.41 0.80
C TRP A 4 -9.41 7.52 2.03
N GLN A 5 -9.24 8.13 3.20
CA GLN A 5 -9.16 7.41 4.46
C GLN A 5 -10.53 7.29 5.12
N PHE A 6 -10.92 6.05 5.42
CA PHE A 6 -12.18 5.74 6.05
C PHE A 6 -12.00 5.55 7.56
N ALA A 7 -12.98 6.00 8.34
CA ALA A 7 -12.98 5.82 9.78
C ALA A 7 -13.03 4.32 10.15
N PRO A 8 -12.44 3.90 11.28
CA PRO A 8 -12.54 2.53 11.78
C PRO A 8 -13.99 2.07 12.03
N THR A 9 -14.94 2.99 12.19
CA THR A 9 -16.37 2.69 12.36
C THR A 9 -17.09 2.42 11.05
N LYS A 10 -16.51 2.79 9.89
CA LYS A 10 -17.10 2.50 8.58
C LYS A 10 -16.93 1.01 8.31
N ARG A 11 -18.05 0.29 8.30
CA ARG A 11 -18.10 -1.12 7.89
C ARG A 11 -18.30 -1.19 6.38
N PHE A 12 -17.67 -2.17 5.75
CA PHE A 12 -17.93 -2.52 4.35
C PHE A 12 -19.41 -2.89 4.15
N ASP A 13 -20.02 -2.22 3.18
CA ASP A 13 -21.33 -2.49 2.60
C ASP A 13 -21.13 -2.30 1.09
N ALA A 14 -21.41 -3.35 0.30
CA ALA A 14 -21.02 -3.36 -1.11
C ALA A 14 -21.79 -2.33 -1.95
N GLU A 15 -23.08 -2.10 -1.64
CA GLU A 15 -23.91 -1.16 -2.37
C GLU A 15 -23.48 0.28 -2.06
N ASP A 16 -23.43 0.65 -0.77
CA ASP A 16 -23.05 1.99 -0.35
C ASP A 16 -21.63 2.34 -0.80
N PHE A 17 -20.69 1.42 -0.65
CA PHE A 17 -19.30 1.66 -1.07
C PHE A 17 -19.16 1.72 -2.60
N GLY A 18 -19.92 0.91 -3.34
CA GLY A 18 -19.99 0.99 -4.80
C GLY A 18 -20.46 2.37 -5.27
N ARG A 19 -21.55 2.88 -4.68
CA ARG A 19 -22.07 4.24 -4.98
C ARG A 19 -21.06 5.33 -4.67
N PHE A 20 -20.29 5.19 -3.59
CA PHE A 20 -19.18 6.11 -3.33
C PHE A 20 -18.13 6.09 -4.45
N LEU A 21 -17.73 4.90 -4.92
CA LEU A 21 -16.73 4.77 -6.00
C LEU A 21 -17.23 5.35 -7.33
N GLU A 22 -18.52 5.24 -7.64
CA GLU A 22 -19.14 5.84 -8.83
C GLU A 22 -19.04 7.38 -8.84
N LEU A 23 -19.01 8.01 -7.68
CA LEU A 23 -18.90 9.46 -7.55
C LEU A 23 -17.46 9.96 -7.68
N LEU A 24 -16.46 9.06 -7.71
CA LEU A 24 -15.06 9.47 -7.81
C LEU A 24 -14.73 9.96 -9.23
N PRO A 25 -14.29 11.22 -9.40
CA PRO A 25 -13.99 11.76 -10.72
C PRO A 25 -12.73 11.10 -11.30
N GLN A 26 -12.83 10.60 -12.52
CA GLN A 26 -11.66 10.03 -13.21
C GLN A 26 -10.70 11.10 -13.74
N VAL A 27 -11.19 12.32 -13.97
CA VAL A 27 -10.43 13.46 -14.48
C VAL A 27 -10.87 14.73 -13.77
N ALA A 28 -9.92 15.57 -13.37
CA ALA A 28 -10.17 16.92 -12.87
C ALA A 28 -9.07 17.87 -13.34
N GLY A 29 -9.44 19.06 -13.81
CA GLY A 29 -8.47 20.08 -14.26
C GLY A 29 -7.52 19.61 -15.36
N GLY A 30 -7.94 18.67 -16.22
CA GLY A 30 -7.12 18.09 -17.29
C GLY A 30 -6.20 16.94 -16.87
N TYR A 31 -6.21 16.54 -15.59
CA TYR A 31 -5.39 15.46 -15.08
C TYR A 31 -6.21 14.21 -14.81
N ARG A 32 -5.69 13.04 -15.22
CA ARG A 32 -6.23 11.75 -14.80
C ARG A 32 -6.00 11.57 -13.30
N LEU A 33 -7.06 11.30 -12.56
CA LEU A 33 -7.00 11.04 -11.13
C LEU A 33 -6.78 9.55 -10.87
N ARG A 34 -6.01 9.26 -9.82
CA ARG A 34 -5.76 7.91 -9.31
C ARG A 34 -6.19 7.87 -7.86
N HIS A 35 -7.10 6.98 -7.50
CA HIS A 35 -7.67 6.91 -6.16
C HIS A 35 -7.04 5.80 -5.34
N VAL A 36 -6.92 6.06 -4.05
CA VAL A 36 -6.43 5.11 -3.05
C VAL A 36 -7.47 5.00 -1.95
N LEU A 37 -7.83 3.78 -1.59
CA LEU A 37 -8.77 3.44 -0.53
C LEU A 37 -7.97 3.00 0.69
N ASP A 38 -8.11 3.73 1.79
CA ASP A 38 -7.43 3.44 3.06
C ASP A 38 -8.47 3.09 4.12
N VAL A 39 -8.79 1.80 4.16
CA VAL A 39 -9.85 1.22 4.98
C VAL A 39 -9.30 0.78 6.34
N ARG A 40 -10.05 1.07 7.41
CA ARG A 40 -9.60 0.85 8.80
C ARG A 40 -10.44 -0.17 9.58
N HIS A 41 -11.34 -0.88 8.90
CA HIS A 41 -12.22 -1.88 9.52
C HIS A 41 -12.07 -3.25 8.84
N ALA A 42 -11.98 -4.32 9.63
CA ALA A 42 -11.69 -5.68 9.14
C ALA A 42 -12.71 -6.22 8.15
N SER A 43 -13.97 -5.75 8.18
CA SER A 43 -15.00 -6.19 7.22
C SER A 43 -14.70 -5.84 5.76
N PHE A 44 -13.71 -4.97 5.50
CA PHE A 44 -13.21 -4.72 4.14
C PHE A 44 -12.26 -5.81 3.62
N MET A 45 -11.78 -6.72 4.46
CA MET A 45 -11.02 -7.90 4.02
C MET A 45 -11.97 -8.95 3.40
N HIS A 46 -12.66 -8.56 2.33
CA HIS A 46 -13.72 -9.30 1.68
C HIS A 46 -13.52 -9.30 0.16
N SER A 47 -13.81 -10.42 -0.50
CA SER A 47 -13.60 -10.58 -1.95
C SER A 47 -14.32 -9.52 -2.78
N ASP A 48 -15.54 -9.17 -2.38
CA ASP A 48 -16.38 -8.21 -3.11
C ASP A 48 -15.83 -6.79 -3.03
N PHE A 49 -15.21 -6.42 -1.90
CA PHE A 49 -14.51 -5.15 -1.78
C PHE A 49 -13.32 -5.09 -2.76
N VAL A 50 -12.51 -6.15 -2.79
CA VAL A 50 -11.37 -6.24 -3.70
C VAL A 50 -11.82 -6.19 -5.17
N ALA A 51 -12.91 -6.86 -5.50
CA ALA A 51 -13.51 -6.83 -6.83
C ALA A 51 -13.98 -5.42 -7.22
N LEU A 52 -14.69 -4.72 -6.32
CA LEU A 52 -15.12 -3.33 -6.52
C LEU A 52 -13.92 -2.39 -6.69
N ALA A 53 -12.93 -2.44 -5.80
CA ALA A 53 -11.74 -1.61 -5.94
C ALA A 53 -11.05 -1.82 -7.30
N ARG A 54 -10.99 -3.07 -7.77
CA ARG A 54 -10.41 -3.43 -9.08
C ARG A 54 -11.23 -2.90 -10.26
N SER A 55 -12.56 -3.01 -10.23
CA SER A 55 -13.41 -2.52 -11.33
C SER A 55 -13.29 -1.00 -11.52
N PHE A 56 -13.06 -0.26 -10.44
CA PHE A 56 -12.83 1.19 -10.45
C PHE A 56 -11.35 1.58 -10.59
N ARG A 57 -10.43 0.62 -10.72
CA ARG A 57 -8.97 0.82 -10.73
C ARG A 57 -8.46 1.66 -9.54
N ALA A 58 -9.12 1.53 -8.39
CA ALA A 58 -8.74 2.19 -7.16
C ALA A 58 -7.74 1.32 -6.39
N ALA A 59 -6.59 1.88 -6.03
CA ALA A 59 -5.59 1.16 -5.24
C ALA A 59 -6.12 0.92 -3.84
N ILE A 60 -5.89 -0.27 -3.28
CA ILE A 60 -6.08 -0.51 -1.85
C ILE A 60 -4.76 -0.19 -1.15
N THR A 61 -4.84 0.52 -0.03
CA THR A 61 -3.67 0.80 0.80
C THR A 61 -3.18 -0.48 1.45
N PHE A 62 -1.95 -0.89 1.16
CA PHE A 62 -1.28 -1.86 2.03
C PHE A 62 -0.85 -1.16 3.31
N THR A 63 -1.35 -1.60 4.46
CA THR A 63 -0.95 -1.06 5.76
C THR A 63 -0.11 -2.10 6.51
N ASP A 64 1.14 -1.76 6.84
CA ASP A 64 1.96 -2.57 7.77
C ASP A 64 1.56 -2.20 9.20
N SER A 65 0.56 -2.88 9.74
CA SER A 65 0.02 -2.64 11.08
C SER A 65 -0.72 -3.88 11.58
N ASP A 66 -0.66 -4.11 12.89
CA ASP A 66 -1.46 -5.15 13.55
C ASP A 66 -2.88 -4.65 13.90
N ASP A 67 -3.11 -3.33 13.90
CA ASP A 67 -4.37 -2.69 14.30
C ASP A 67 -5.36 -2.45 13.14
N TYR A 68 -4.85 -2.46 11.91
CA TYR A 68 -5.61 -2.11 10.71
C TYR A 68 -5.53 -3.21 9.66
N PRO A 69 -6.54 -3.33 8.78
CA PRO A 69 -6.53 -4.32 7.72
C PRO A 69 -5.24 -4.26 6.90
N SER A 70 -4.58 -5.41 6.77
CA SER A 70 -3.34 -5.57 6.01
C SER A 70 -3.57 -6.63 4.95
N PHE A 71 -3.66 -6.20 3.69
CA PHE A 71 -3.74 -7.09 2.54
C PHE A 71 -3.22 -6.39 1.29
N ALA A 72 -2.52 -7.16 0.44
CA ALA A 72 -1.73 -6.69 -0.69
C ALA A 72 -2.36 -7.02 -2.04
N ASP A 73 -3.69 -7.17 -2.09
CA ASP A 73 -4.42 -7.42 -3.33
C ASP A 73 -4.20 -6.29 -4.34
N MET A 74 -3.80 -6.64 -5.56
CA MET A 74 -3.60 -5.68 -6.64
C MET A 74 -4.94 -5.32 -7.30
N THR A 75 -5.28 -4.04 -7.26
CA THR A 75 -6.54 -3.49 -7.78
C THR A 75 -6.35 -2.28 -8.70
N SER A 76 -5.11 -1.84 -8.93
CA SER A 76 -4.79 -0.72 -9.81
C SER A 76 -3.42 -0.90 -10.49
N ASP A 77 -3.03 0.08 -11.30
CA ASP A 77 -1.73 0.13 -11.98
C ASP A 77 -0.59 0.70 -11.11
N PHE A 78 -0.84 0.92 -9.81
CA PHE A 78 0.15 1.42 -8.87
C PHE A 78 -0.05 0.84 -7.48
N VAL A 79 1.01 0.82 -6.68
CA VAL A 79 0.98 0.38 -5.29
C VAL A 79 1.04 1.59 -4.36
N TYR A 80 0.25 1.55 -3.30
CA TYR A 80 0.28 2.54 -2.22
C TYR A 80 0.41 1.81 -0.88
N ALA A 81 1.55 1.97 -0.22
CA ALA A 81 1.84 1.30 1.05
C ALA A 81 2.13 2.32 2.16
N ARG A 82 1.55 2.08 3.34
CA ARG A 82 1.77 2.85 4.57
C ARG A 82 2.46 1.92 5.58
N LEU A 83 3.74 2.17 5.84
CA LEU A 83 4.53 1.37 6.77
C LEU A 83 4.45 1.96 8.17
N MET A 84 3.79 1.25 9.10
CA MET A 84 3.41 1.81 10.40
C MET A 84 4.09 1.15 11.61
N ARG A 85 5.03 0.22 11.43
CA ARG A 85 5.64 -0.57 12.52
C ARG A 85 7.03 -0.11 12.96
N ALA A 86 7.46 1.10 12.58
CA ALA A 86 8.69 1.67 13.12
C ALA A 86 8.64 1.76 14.67
N THR A 87 9.76 1.50 15.32
CA THR A 87 9.95 1.63 16.77
C THR A 87 10.95 2.73 17.08
N ALA A 88 10.69 3.52 18.14
CA ALA A 88 11.61 4.56 18.60
C ALA A 88 12.96 3.99 19.11
N ALA A 89 12.98 2.70 19.47
CA ALA A 89 14.17 2.00 19.95
C ALA A 89 15.22 1.72 18.86
N ILE A 90 14.85 1.85 17.58
CA ILE A 90 15.76 1.68 16.45
C ILE A 90 15.89 3.04 15.77
N ASP A 91 17.12 3.49 15.51
CA ASP A 91 17.35 4.83 14.96
C ASP A 91 16.75 5.05 13.58
N THR A 92 16.69 3.98 12.78
CA THR A 92 16.01 3.92 11.47
C THR A 92 14.55 3.53 11.58
N GLY A 93 13.99 3.36 12.78
CA GLY A 93 12.63 2.87 13.02
C GLY A 93 12.45 1.38 12.78
N TYR A 94 13.12 0.81 11.78
CA TYR A 94 13.08 -0.60 11.42
C TYR A 94 14.49 -1.19 11.47
N SER A 95 14.60 -2.49 11.74
CA SER A 95 15.88 -3.21 11.62
C SER A 95 16.36 -3.23 10.17
N SER A 96 17.66 -3.50 9.96
CA SER A 96 18.23 -3.60 8.62
C SER A 96 17.56 -4.71 7.80
N GLU A 97 17.31 -5.86 8.43
CA GLU A 97 16.68 -7.02 7.79
C GLU A 97 15.25 -6.70 7.34
N ALA A 98 14.50 -5.96 8.18
CA ALA A 98 13.15 -5.54 7.84
C ALA A 98 13.15 -4.57 6.65
N LEU A 99 14.10 -3.64 6.58
CA LEU A 99 14.22 -2.69 5.48
C LEU A 99 14.68 -3.37 4.17
N ASP A 100 15.56 -4.37 4.26
CA ASP A 100 15.95 -5.18 3.10
C ASP A 100 14.77 -6.01 2.57
N ALA A 101 13.98 -6.61 3.45
CA ALA A 101 12.75 -7.31 3.06
C ALA A 101 11.75 -6.35 2.39
N TRP A 102 11.58 -5.15 2.94
CA TRP A 102 10.77 -4.10 2.32
C TRP A 102 11.29 -3.69 0.93
N ALA A 103 12.60 -3.57 0.76
CA ALA A 103 13.20 -3.26 -0.53
C ALA A 103 12.90 -4.35 -1.57
N GLU A 104 12.95 -5.63 -1.21
CA GLU A 104 12.58 -6.73 -2.12
C GLU A 104 11.09 -6.75 -2.48
N ARG A 105 10.21 -6.44 -1.51
CA ARG A 105 8.76 -6.27 -1.77
C ARG A 105 8.50 -5.13 -2.75
N VAL A 106 9.15 -3.97 -2.54
CA VAL A 106 9.09 -2.81 -3.45
C VAL A 106 9.54 -3.19 -4.85
N ARG A 107 10.68 -3.86 -4.98
CA ARG A 107 11.20 -4.31 -6.28
C ARG A 107 10.24 -5.27 -6.97
N THR A 108 9.62 -6.17 -6.20
CA THR A 108 8.64 -7.13 -6.73
C THR A 108 7.42 -6.40 -7.27
N TRP A 109 6.83 -5.50 -6.49
CA TRP A 109 5.73 -4.65 -6.94
C TRP A 109 6.07 -3.80 -8.16
N ALA A 110 7.23 -3.15 -8.16
CA ALA A 110 7.67 -2.28 -9.25
C ALA A 110 7.82 -3.02 -10.58
N ARG A 111 8.24 -4.30 -10.54
CA ARG A 111 8.31 -5.18 -11.72
C ARG A 111 6.96 -5.78 -12.13
N GLY A 112 5.87 -5.42 -11.44
CA GLY A 112 4.55 -5.97 -11.69
C GLY A 112 4.25 -7.28 -10.96
N GLY A 113 5.17 -7.78 -10.15
CA GLY A 113 4.92 -8.95 -9.31
C GLY A 113 4.10 -8.62 -8.06
N GLU A 114 3.71 -9.67 -7.35
CA GLU A 114 3.05 -9.60 -6.04
C GLU A 114 3.93 -10.34 -5.02
N PRO A 115 4.36 -9.70 -3.91
CA PRO A 115 5.14 -10.36 -2.87
C PRO A 115 4.36 -11.52 -2.25
N ALA A 116 5.01 -12.69 -2.17
CA ALA A 116 4.38 -13.93 -1.71
C ALA A 116 4.16 -13.97 -0.18
N ASP A 117 4.93 -13.17 0.56
CA ASP A 117 4.94 -13.12 2.02
C ASP A 117 3.94 -12.12 2.62
N LEU A 118 3.24 -11.35 1.77
CA LEU A 118 2.22 -10.41 2.22
C LEU A 118 0.81 -11.03 2.20
N PRO A 119 -0.03 -10.71 3.19
CA PRO A 119 -1.40 -11.22 3.25
C PRO A 119 -2.22 -10.75 2.04
N ARG A 120 -3.18 -11.56 1.60
CA ARG A 120 -4.14 -11.23 0.55
C ARG A 120 -5.49 -11.85 0.85
N VAL A 121 -6.54 -11.23 0.33
CA VAL A 121 -7.92 -11.74 0.37
C VAL A 121 -8.17 -12.67 -0.81
N GLN A 122 -7.69 -12.31 -2.00
CA GLN A 122 -7.79 -13.12 -3.22
C GLN A 122 -6.44 -13.71 -3.62
N ALA A 123 -6.47 -14.71 -4.49
CA ALA A 123 -5.26 -15.27 -5.09
C ALA A 123 -4.53 -14.21 -5.95
N ALA A 124 -3.22 -14.41 -6.11
CA ALA A 124 -2.39 -13.59 -6.97
C ALA A 124 -2.96 -13.49 -8.39
N THR A 125 -2.84 -12.31 -8.98
CA THR A 125 -3.08 -12.15 -10.41
C THR A 125 -1.85 -12.63 -11.20
N ASN A 126 -2.05 -13.07 -12.44
CA ASN A 126 -0.96 -13.39 -13.37
C ASN A 126 -0.47 -12.15 -14.14
N GLU A 127 -0.96 -10.96 -13.80
CA GLU A 127 -0.58 -9.71 -14.47
C GLU A 127 0.85 -9.32 -14.12
N ARG A 128 1.64 -8.99 -15.14
CA ARG A 128 3.04 -8.57 -15.01
C ARG A 128 3.29 -7.29 -15.79
N ALA A 129 2.69 -6.20 -15.32
CA ALA A 129 2.96 -4.86 -15.82
C ALA A 129 3.70 -4.06 -14.75
N PRO A 130 4.77 -3.31 -15.08
CA PRO A 130 5.43 -2.42 -14.13
C PRO A 130 4.44 -1.46 -13.47
N ARG A 131 4.66 -1.19 -12.17
CA ARG A 131 3.79 -0.33 -11.36
C ARG A 131 4.60 0.78 -10.71
N ASP A 132 4.01 1.97 -10.61
CA ASP A 132 4.52 2.98 -9.67
C ASP A 132 4.34 2.44 -8.24
N VAL A 133 5.33 2.60 -7.38
CA VAL A 133 5.26 2.17 -5.97
C VAL A 133 5.43 3.39 -5.07
N PHE A 134 4.37 3.76 -4.36
CA PHE A 134 4.38 4.83 -3.36
C PHE A 134 4.44 4.23 -1.96
N ILE A 135 5.53 4.47 -1.22
CA ILE A 135 5.69 4.03 0.16
C ILE A 135 5.80 5.23 1.10
N PHE A 136 5.02 5.19 2.19
CA PHE A 136 5.04 6.19 3.24
C PHE A 136 5.40 5.54 4.57
N MET A 137 6.45 6.04 5.23
CA MET A 137 6.83 5.65 6.59
C MET A 137 6.05 6.53 7.57
N ILE A 138 5.09 5.99 8.29
CA ILE A 138 4.13 6.82 9.06
C ILE A 138 3.54 6.08 10.26
N ASN A 139 3.92 6.47 11.48
CA ASN A 139 3.38 5.89 12.71
C ASN A 139 3.62 6.76 13.96
N GLY A 140 3.41 6.17 15.14
CA GLY A 140 3.64 6.81 16.44
C GLY A 140 5.09 7.24 16.69
N ALA A 141 6.08 6.48 16.20
CA ALA A 141 7.50 6.85 16.19
C ALA A 141 7.83 7.76 15.00
N LYS A 142 7.01 8.80 14.78
CA LYS A 142 7.04 9.69 13.62
C LYS A 142 8.40 10.36 13.41
N GLU A 143 9.15 10.57 14.48
CA GLU A 143 10.51 11.12 14.45
C GLU A 143 11.50 10.21 13.70
N ARG A 144 11.22 8.91 13.62
CA ARG A 144 12.03 7.93 12.89
C ARG A 144 11.65 7.83 11.41
N ALA A 145 10.48 8.33 11.00
CA ALA A 145 10.00 8.21 9.63
C ALA A 145 10.98 8.75 8.56
N PRO A 146 11.64 9.92 8.74
CA PRO A 146 12.64 10.38 7.78
C PRO A 146 13.87 9.47 7.69
N ALA A 147 14.32 8.92 8.82
CA ALA A 147 15.47 8.00 8.85
C ALA A 147 15.12 6.66 8.18
N ALA A 148 13.94 6.10 8.48
CA ALA A 148 13.41 4.91 7.85
C ALA A 148 13.32 5.06 6.32
N ALA A 149 12.75 6.18 5.85
CA ALA A 149 12.60 6.44 4.43
C ALA A 149 13.95 6.57 3.71
N ARG A 150 14.91 7.30 4.30
CA ARG A 150 16.27 7.41 3.74
C ARG A 150 16.97 6.06 3.68
N GLN A 151 16.85 5.24 4.72
CA GLN A 151 17.48 3.93 4.74
C GLN A 151 16.84 2.97 3.73
N LEU A 152 15.51 2.99 3.57
CA LEU A 152 14.83 2.21 2.52
C LEU A 152 15.29 2.65 1.13
N LEU A 153 15.43 3.96 0.88
CA LEU A 153 15.98 4.47 -0.39
C LEU A 153 17.41 3.99 -0.63
N ALA A 154 18.25 3.93 0.41
CA ALA A 154 19.59 3.36 0.31
C ALA A 154 19.55 1.86 -0.04
N CYS A 155 18.68 1.07 0.61
CA CYS A 155 18.47 -0.34 0.29
C CYS A 155 17.99 -0.56 -1.15
N LEU A 156 17.21 0.39 -1.71
CA LEU A 156 16.69 0.36 -3.08
C LEU A 156 17.73 0.78 -4.13
N GLY A 157 18.66 1.65 -3.75
CA GLY A 157 19.75 2.12 -4.59
C GLY A 157 20.65 0.99 -5.12
N PRO A 158 21.52 1.29 -6.09
CA PRO A 158 22.50 0.32 -6.56
C PRO A 158 23.35 -0.14 -5.38
N LYS A 159 23.40 -1.46 -5.15
CA LYS A 159 24.34 -2.03 -4.18
C LYS A 159 25.74 -1.64 -4.66
N SER A 160 26.45 -0.84 -3.86
CA SER A 160 27.88 -0.61 -4.04
C SER A 160 28.53 -1.98 -4.27
N ARG A 161 29.22 -2.16 -5.40
CA ARG A 161 30.06 -3.34 -5.60
C ARG A 161 31.15 -3.26 -4.54
N ALA A 162 31.00 -4.04 -3.47
CA ALA A 162 32.09 -4.28 -2.54
C ALA A 162 33.27 -4.80 -3.36
N SER A 163 34.38 -4.07 -3.26
CA SER A 163 35.67 -4.40 -3.88
C SER A 163 36.34 -5.55 -3.15
#